data_AF-A0A915LPR6-F1
#
_entry.id   AF-A0A915LPR6-F1
#
_cell.length_a   1.000
_cell.length_b   1.000
_cell.length_c   1.000
_cell.angle_alpha   90.00
_cell.angle_beta   90.00
_cell.angle_gamma   90.00
#
_symmetry.space_group_name_H-M   'P 1'
#
loop_
_entity.id
_entity.type
_entity.pdbx_description
1 polymer ?
#
loop_
_entity_poly.entity_id
_entity_poly.type
_entity_poly.pdbx_seq_one_letter_code
_entity_poly.pdbx_strand_id
1 'polypeptide(L)'
;MNSQKCKLCKPGTFSLGDRVRYEEFELTKLPEGFSIGNSPDESFGGRTIKCSNGGGGWNIEGNQLRYSWTPCVSTLSISLHLTRPGFAEFQYQVSRESKGLIQMLQVRNAQCQSYG
;
A
#
# COMPACT_ATOMS: atom_id res chain seq x y z
N MET A 1 14.82 -0.93 -25.36
CA MET A 1 13.55 -0.16 -25.34
C MET A 1 12.48 -1.06 -24.74
N ASN A 2 12.05 -0.81 -23.50
CA ASN A 2 10.92 -1.55 -22.93
C ASN A 2 9.64 -0.94 -23.50
N SER A 3 8.91 -1.70 -24.31
CA SER A 3 7.65 -1.24 -24.88
C SER A 3 6.56 -1.27 -23.81
N GLN A 4 6.21 -0.10 -23.29
CA GLN A 4 5.01 0.04 -22.48
C GLN A 4 3.79 -0.33 -23.33
N LYS A 5 2.93 -1.23 -22.83
CA LYS A 5 1.70 -1.63 -23.51
C LYS A 5 0.50 -1.08 -22.77
N CYS A 6 -0.26 -0.21 -23.42
CA CYS A 6 -1.53 0.27 -22.90
C CYS A 6 -2.55 -0.86 -22.90
N LYS A 7 -3.26 -1.02 -21.78
CA LYS A 7 -4.40 -1.94 -21.65
C LYS A 7 -5.64 -1.13 -21.30
N LEU A 8 -6.79 -1.56 -21.79
CA LEU A 8 -8.07 -0.96 -21.43
C LEU A 8 -8.37 -1.22 -19.94
N CYS A 9 -9.01 -0.24 -19.29
CA CYS A 9 -9.54 -0.42 -17.95
C CYS A 9 -10.67 -1.45 -17.97
N LYS A 10 -10.89 -2.14 -16.85
CA LYS A 10 -12.04 -3.05 -16.70
C LYS A 10 -13.35 -2.26 -16.85
N PRO A 11 -14.44 -2.86 -17.36
CA PRO A 11 -15.74 -2.21 -17.37
C PRO A 11 -16.11 -1.70 -15.97
N GLY A 12 -16.51 -0.42 -15.89
CA GLY A 12 -16.86 0.23 -14.62
C GLY A 12 -15.68 0.86 -13.86
N THR A 13 -14.43 0.72 -14.34
CA THR A 13 -13.27 1.40 -13.76
C THR A 13 -12.68 2.43 -14.72
N PHE A 14 -11.95 3.41 -14.18
CA PHE A 14 -11.34 4.50 -14.94
C PHE A 14 -9.87 4.64 -14.56
N SER A 15 -9.05 5.05 -15.53
CA SER A 15 -7.66 5.42 -15.27
C SER A 15 -7.60 6.74 -14.50
N LEU A 16 -6.66 6.82 -13.56
CA LEU A 16 -6.29 8.07 -12.87
C LEU A 16 -5.43 9.01 -13.74
N GLY A 17 -5.13 8.63 -14.99
CA GLY A 17 -4.38 9.47 -15.92
C GLY A 17 -2.86 9.50 -15.70
N ASP A 18 -2.37 8.85 -14.66
CA ASP A 18 -0.95 8.73 -14.28
C ASP A 18 -0.19 7.62 -15.04
N ARG A 19 -0.87 6.84 -15.88
CA ARG A 19 -0.30 5.71 -16.65
C ARG A 19 0.21 4.57 -15.76
N VAL A 20 -0.20 4.53 -14.50
CA VAL A 20 0.17 3.49 -13.53
C VAL A 20 -0.95 2.46 -13.44
N ARG A 21 -0.58 1.19 -13.24
CA ARG A 21 -1.53 0.11 -13.01
C ARG A 21 -1.47 -0.36 -11.57
N TYR A 22 -2.52 -0.05 -10.81
CA TYR A 22 -2.61 -0.31 -9.37
C TYR A 22 -3.05 -1.73 -9.01
N GLU A 23 -3.46 -2.54 -9.99
CA GLU A 23 -3.92 -3.92 -9.82
C GLU A 23 -2.80 -4.96 -10.00
N GLU A 24 -1.63 -4.54 -10.49
CA GLU A 24 -0.50 -5.43 -10.82
C GLU A 24 0.78 -4.85 -10.20
N PHE A 25 1.38 -5.55 -9.24
CA PHE A 25 2.67 -5.18 -8.67
C PHE A 25 3.79 -5.82 -9.51
N GLU A 26 4.70 -5.02 -10.06
CA GLU A 26 5.87 -5.55 -10.76
C GLU A 26 6.89 -6.12 -9.76
N LEU A 27 7.56 -7.22 -10.15
CA LEU A 27 8.38 -8.08 -9.28
C LEU A 27 9.50 -7.36 -8.50
N THR A 28 9.92 -6.18 -8.93
CA THR A 28 11.13 -5.52 -8.42
C THR A 28 10.91 -4.11 -7.87
N LYS A 29 9.74 -3.50 -8.08
CA LYS A 29 9.52 -2.11 -7.67
C LYS A 29 8.06 -1.83 -7.30
N LEU A 30 7.88 -1.09 -6.20
CA LEU A 30 6.58 -0.54 -5.83
C LEU A 30 6.05 0.36 -6.96
N PRO A 31 4.74 0.27 -7.28
CA PRO A 31 4.14 1.21 -8.20
C PRO A 31 4.29 2.64 -7.69
N GLU A 32 4.25 3.60 -8.61
CA GLU A 32 4.28 5.00 -8.25
C GLU A 32 3.11 5.35 -7.31
N GLY A 33 3.37 6.26 -6.37
CA GLY A 33 2.41 6.61 -5.32
C GLY A 33 2.40 5.68 -4.10
N PHE A 34 3.03 4.50 -4.17
CA PHE A 34 3.22 3.64 -3.00
C PHE A 34 4.51 3.98 -2.24
N SER A 35 4.43 3.92 -0.92
CA SER A 35 5.60 3.99 -0.05
C SER A 35 5.45 3.05 1.15
N ILE A 36 6.59 2.59 1.65
CA ILE A 36 6.66 1.75 2.85
C ILE A 36 7.50 2.51 3.88
N GLY A 37 6.90 2.75 5.04
CA GLY A 37 7.58 3.30 6.21
C GLY A 37 7.67 2.25 7.29
N ASN A 38 8.87 2.00 7.81
CA ASN A 38 9.06 1.13 8.97
C ASN A 38 9.54 1.98 10.15
N SER A 39 8.82 1.90 11.26
CA SER A 39 9.17 2.59 12.50
C SER A 39 9.22 1.60 13.67
N PRO A 40 10.02 1.86 14.71
CA PRO A 40 9.97 1.08 15.93
C PRO A 40 8.57 1.06 16.52
N ASP A 41 8.15 -0.08 17.08
CA ASP A 41 6.93 -0.15 17.88
C ASP A 41 7.27 0.24 19.33
N GLU A 42 6.76 1.39 19.78
CA GLU A 42 6.98 1.90 21.14
C GLU A 42 6.36 0.98 22.21
N SER A 43 5.42 0.11 21.82
CA SER A 43 4.79 -0.88 22.71
C SER A 43 5.76 -1.98 23.16
N PHE A 44 6.89 -2.17 22.44
CA PHE A 44 7.89 -3.21 22.74
C PHE A 44 8.92 -2.83 23.81
N GLY A 45 8.67 -1.77 24.59
CA GLY A 45 9.36 -1.55 25.86
C GLY A 45 10.86 -1.24 25.75
N GLY A 46 11.20 -0.13 25.07
CA GLY A 46 12.51 0.52 25.20
C GLY A 46 13.72 -0.20 24.58
N ARG A 47 13.53 -1.34 23.91
CA ARG A 47 14.59 -1.92 23.07
C ARG A 47 14.77 -1.07 21.82
N THR A 48 16.00 -0.64 21.54
CA THR A 48 16.37 0.05 20.30
C THR A 48 16.27 -0.91 19.11
N ILE A 49 15.05 -1.14 18.61
CA ILE A 49 14.80 -1.96 17.42
C ILE A 49 15.21 -1.14 16.19
N LYS A 50 16.23 -1.60 15.47
CA LYS A 50 16.62 -1.00 14.18
C LYS A 50 15.67 -1.50 13.09
N CYS A 51 14.70 -0.66 12.73
CA CYS A 51 13.80 -0.93 11.61
C CYS A 51 14.49 -0.51 10.30
N SER A 52 14.96 -1.49 9.52
CA SER A 52 15.51 -1.27 8.19
C SER A 52 14.50 -1.68 7.12
N ASN A 53 14.55 -1.03 5.95
CA ASN A 53 13.63 -1.26 4.82
C ASN A 53 13.87 -2.58 4.05
N GLY A 54 14.36 -3.64 4.71
CA GLY A 54 14.68 -4.91 4.02
C GLY A 54 14.64 -6.18 4.88
N GLY A 55 14.20 -6.12 6.13
CA GLY A 55 14.19 -7.27 7.05
C GLY A 55 12.81 -7.89 7.34
N GLY A 56 11.71 -7.23 6.94
CA GLY A 56 10.33 -7.63 7.24
C GLY A 56 9.33 -6.50 6.95
N GLY A 57 8.05 -6.68 7.29
CA GLY A 57 6.98 -5.73 6.97
C GLY A 57 6.37 -5.94 5.58
N TRP A 58 5.88 -4.87 4.95
CA TRP A 58 5.34 -4.95 3.59
C TRP A 58 6.44 -5.22 2.56
N ASN A 59 6.21 -6.18 1.68
CA ASN A 59 7.14 -6.58 0.61
C ASN A 59 6.34 -6.94 -0.65
N ILE A 60 6.96 -6.81 -1.82
CA ILE A 60 6.40 -7.34 -3.07
C ILE A 60 6.84 -8.80 -3.19
N GLU A 61 5.88 -9.71 -3.30
CA GLU A 61 6.13 -11.12 -3.54
C GLU A 61 5.29 -11.57 -4.74
N GLY A 62 5.96 -11.91 -5.84
CA GLY A 62 5.26 -12.19 -7.10
C GLY A 62 4.56 -10.94 -7.63
N ASN A 63 3.24 -10.99 -7.73
CA ASN A 63 2.39 -9.90 -8.22
C ASN A 63 1.53 -9.27 -7.12
N GLN A 64 1.87 -9.49 -5.84
CA GLN A 64 1.08 -9.05 -4.69
C GLN A 64 1.96 -8.40 -3.63
N LEU A 65 1.34 -7.58 -2.78
CA LEU A 65 1.95 -7.11 -1.54
C LEU A 65 1.69 -8.12 -0.43
N ARG A 66 2.76 -8.63 0.19
CA ARG A 66 2.69 -9.51 1.36
C ARG A 66 3.29 -8.80 2.56
N TYR A 67 2.62 -8.96 3.70
CA TYR A 67 3.18 -8.59 4.99
C TYR A 67 3.97 -9.77 5.56
N SER A 68 5.26 -9.57 5.78
CA SER A 68 6.14 -10.47 6.51
C SER A 68 6.27 -10.01 7.95
N TRP A 69 6.28 -10.95 8.90
CA TRP A 69 6.40 -10.61 10.32
C TRP A 69 7.66 -9.76 10.57
N THR A 70 7.50 -8.72 11.40
CA THR A 70 8.57 -7.82 11.80
C THR A 70 8.28 -7.29 13.21
N PRO A 71 9.31 -7.01 14.02
CA PRO A 71 9.14 -6.33 15.30
C PRO A 71 8.88 -4.81 15.16
N CYS A 72 8.74 -4.31 13.93
CA CYS A 72 8.49 -2.90 13.62
C CYS A 72 7.04 -2.66 13.22
N VAL A 73 6.56 -1.43 13.43
CA VAL A 73 5.35 -0.96 12.76
C VAL A 73 5.69 -0.70 11.30
N SER A 74 5.07 -1.45 10.38
CA SER A 74 5.24 -1.28 8.94
C SER A 74 3.98 -0.68 8.33
N THR A 75 4.11 0.53 7.81
CA THR A 75 3.02 1.29 7.20
C THR A 75 3.16 1.29 5.68
N LEU A 76 2.16 0.72 5.00
CA LEU A 76 1.98 0.86 3.56
C LEU A 76 1.12 2.09 3.29
N SER A 77 1.64 3.05 2.54
CA SER A 77 0.89 4.24 2.13
C SER A 77 0.72 4.24 0.62
N ILE A 78 -0.45 4.70 0.15
CA ILE A 78 -0.73 4.95 -1.26
C ILE A 78 -1.30 6.36 -1.40
N SER A 79 -0.73 7.15 -2.30
CA SER A 79 -1.23 8.48 -2.64
C SER A 79 -1.83 8.46 -4.04
N LEU A 80 -3.13 8.72 -4.14
CA LEU A 80 -3.89 8.68 -5.39
C LEU A 80 -4.43 10.06 -5.73
N HIS A 81 -4.39 10.40 -7.02
CA HIS A 81 -5.06 11.59 -7.54
C HIS A 81 -6.31 11.18 -8.32
N LEU A 82 -7.49 11.42 -7.75
CA LEU A 82 -8.75 11.10 -8.41
C LEU A 82 -9.04 12.13 -9.50
N THR A 83 -9.07 11.68 -10.75
CA THR A 83 -9.47 12.53 -11.89
C THR A 83 -10.97 12.74 -11.99
N ARG A 84 -11.75 11.90 -11.29
CA ARG A 84 -13.23 11.93 -11.26
C ARG A 84 -13.72 11.44 -9.89
N PRO A 85 -14.91 11.87 -9.43
CA PRO A 85 -15.54 11.31 -8.24
C PRO A 85 -15.71 9.79 -8.36
N GLY A 86 -15.46 9.07 -7.27
CA GLY A 86 -15.52 7.61 -7.22
C GLY A 86 -15.06 7.09 -5.87
N PHE A 87 -14.75 5.79 -5.82
CA PHE A 87 -14.23 5.11 -4.64
C PHE A 87 -12.96 4.33 -4.99
N ALA A 88 -12.13 4.08 -3.99
CA ALA A 88 -11.03 3.12 -4.08
C ALA A 88 -11.44 1.85 -3.34
N GLU A 89 -11.27 0.70 -3.99
CA GLU A 89 -11.50 -0.62 -3.41
C GLU A 89 -10.16 -1.32 -3.19
N PHE A 90 -9.97 -1.90 -2.00
CA PHE A 90 -8.78 -2.69 -1.66
C PHE A 90 -9.22 -4.08 -1.23
N GLN A 91 -8.62 -5.11 -1.82
CA GLN A 91 -8.85 -6.51 -1.46
C GLN A 91 -7.59 -7.04 -0.78
N TYR A 92 -7.76 -7.68 0.39
CA TYR A 92 -6.66 -8.21 1.17
C TYR A 92 -7.02 -9.56 1.78
N GLN A 93 -6.02 -10.39 2.04
CA GLN A 93 -6.16 -11.70 2.66
C GLN A 93 -5.39 -11.72 3.98
N VAL A 94 -6.03 -12.18 5.05
CA VAL A 94 -5.46 -12.30 6.39
C VAL A 94 -5.68 -13.73 6.88
N SER A 95 -4.66 -14.35 7.48
CA SER A 95 -4.83 -15.68 8.06
C SER A 95 -5.74 -15.61 9.28
N ARG A 96 -6.55 -16.64 9.54
CA ARG A 96 -7.42 -16.66 10.74
C ARG A 96 -6.66 -16.51 12.06
N GLU A 97 -5.37 -16.85 12.05
CA GLU A 97 -4.49 -16.82 13.22
C GLU A 97 -3.77 -15.47 13.41
N SER A 98 -3.85 -14.55 12.45
CA SER A 98 -3.21 -13.24 12.57
C SER A 98 -4.06 -12.28 13.40
N LYS A 99 -4.02 -12.48 14.72
CA LYS A 99 -4.75 -11.71 15.75
C LYS A 99 -4.32 -10.23 15.88
N GLY A 100 -3.38 -9.76 15.08
CA GLY A 100 -2.86 -8.38 15.12
C GLY A 100 -2.93 -7.60 13.80
N LEU A 101 -3.48 -8.19 12.73
CA LEU A 101 -3.54 -7.57 11.40
C LEU A 101 -4.87 -6.84 11.13
N ILE A 102 -5.58 -6.39 12.16
CA ILE A 102 -6.75 -5.53 11.98
C ILE A 102 -6.23 -4.09 11.83
N GLN A 103 -6.13 -3.70 10.56
CA GLN A 103 -5.56 -2.47 10.03
C GLN A 103 -6.28 -1.21 10.55
N MET A 104 -5.50 -0.28 11.08
CA MET A 104 -5.89 1.13 11.04
C MET A 104 -5.75 1.61 9.59
N LEU A 105 -6.80 1.41 8.78
CA LEU A 105 -6.89 2.02 7.45
C LEU A 105 -7.24 3.50 7.64
N GLN A 106 -6.27 4.37 7.40
CA GLN A 106 -6.49 5.82 7.41
C GLN A 106 -6.65 6.32 5.97
N VAL A 107 -7.85 6.77 5.62
CA VAL A 107 -8.09 7.45 4.35
C VAL A 107 -8.11 8.95 4.61
N ARG A 108 -7.20 9.69 3.97
CA ARG A 108 -7.18 11.15 4.00
C ARG A 108 -7.51 11.67 2.61
N ASN A 109 -8.59 12.42 2.50
CA ASN A 109 -8.91 13.15 1.29
C ASN A 109 -8.52 14.62 1.48
N ALA A 110 -7.53 15.09 0.71
CA ALA A 110 -7.10 16.50 0.75
C ALA A 110 -8.23 17.47 0.38
N GLN A 111 -9.24 17.02 -0.39
CA GLN A 111 -10.42 17.81 -0.75
C GLN A 111 -11.50 17.83 0.35
N CYS A 112 -11.40 16.99 1.39
CA CYS A 112 -12.39 16.93 2.48
C CYS A 112 -11.97 17.71 3.74
N GLN A 113 -11.09 18.71 3.62
CA GLN A 113 -10.61 19.50 4.78
C GLN A 113 -11.66 20.40 5.44
N SER A 114 -12.93 20.38 5.03
CA SER A 114 -14.00 21.09 5.75
C SER A 114 -15.35 20.39 5.59
N TYR A 115 -15.63 19.48 6.52
CA TYR A 115 -16.97 19.42 7.11
C TYR A 115 -16.76 19.57 8.62
N GLY A 116 -16.53 20.83 9.01
CA GLY A 116 -16.68 21.27 10.40
C GLY A 116 -18.14 21.51 10.72
#